data_AF-B7KX64-F1
#
_entry.id   AF-B7KX64-F1
#
_cell.length_a   1.000
_cell.length_b   1.000
_cell.length_c   1.000
_cell.angle_alpha   90.00
_cell.angle_beta   90.00
_cell.angle_gamma   90.00
#
_symmetry.space_group_name_H-M   'P 1'
#
loop_
_entity.id
_entity.type
_entity.pdbx_description
1 polymer ?
#
loop_
_entity_poly.entity_id
_entity_poly.type
_entity_poly.pdbx_seq_one_letter_code
_entity_poly.pdbx_strand_id
1 'polypeptide(L)'
;MRALAIALLTATAVSGCSILPAAGPTTSAIEGGADVATAEGLFARYEIIDITPALVEALRTRPLDSLLVTFGDSRPALEPVIGVGDYVSVQVWEAGSGGLFSGPLVSDRFSAGSKSAMIPEQVVGPDGGITVPYAGRIKVVGRRTQEVQALIETELAGKAIQPQVLVSVTKPISQSATVTGEGAMGMRVPLSGRGDRLLDVIAQAGGVRTPVAETFVRLSRGNRTVTVPMSTVVANPRENIFVRPDDTLTLVRDPQTFLAVGALGNTTEVPFTADGLTLSQALARASGLREFQADPAGVFIFRYEPAAVVRRLRPNSPLLSSGQVPVVYRVNLRDAQGMFLTQSFRMRNRDLVYVSSSPFAELGKVLGVFSTVASPIAAGASIYTVTR
;
A
#
# COMPACT_ATOMS: atom_id res chain seq x y z
N MET A 1 -11.66 -63.05 36.21
CA MET A 1 -11.54 -62.77 34.76
C MET A 1 -12.51 -61.69 34.26
N ARG A 2 -13.81 -61.74 34.57
CA ARG A 2 -14.78 -60.69 34.12
C ARG A 2 -14.47 -59.27 34.62
N ALA A 3 -14.04 -59.10 35.87
CA ALA A 3 -13.67 -57.80 36.42
C ALA A 3 -12.40 -57.20 35.77
N LEU A 4 -11.44 -58.06 35.37
CA LEU A 4 -10.20 -57.63 34.71
C LEU A 4 -10.48 -57.16 33.27
N ALA A 5 -11.40 -57.84 32.56
CA ALA A 5 -11.82 -57.46 31.22
C ALA A 5 -12.62 -56.13 31.20
N ILE A 6 -13.46 -55.89 32.21
CA ILE A 6 -14.19 -54.63 32.37
C ILE A 6 -13.21 -53.49 32.68
N ALA A 7 -12.25 -53.71 33.59
CA ALA A 7 -11.22 -52.73 33.92
C ALA A 7 -10.33 -52.36 32.72
N LEU A 8 -9.97 -53.35 31.90
CA LEU A 8 -9.16 -53.14 30.69
C LEU A 8 -9.93 -52.39 29.58
N LEU A 9 -11.23 -52.65 29.43
CA LEU A 9 -12.11 -51.90 28.51
C LEU A 9 -12.35 -50.46 28.97
N THR A 10 -12.49 -50.22 30.28
CA THR A 10 -12.61 -48.86 30.81
C THR A 10 -11.31 -48.07 30.70
N ALA A 11 -10.15 -48.73 30.84
CA ALA A 11 -8.84 -48.07 30.72
C ALA A 11 -8.51 -47.66 29.27
N THR A 12 -8.94 -48.42 28.27
CA THR A 12 -8.80 -48.07 26.84
C THR A 12 -9.82 -47.04 26.38
N ALA A 13 -11.00 -46.98 26.98
CA ALA A 13 -12.01 -45.97 26.66
C ALA A 13 -11.62 -44.55 27.11
N VAL A 14 -10.87 -44.40 28.21
CA VAL A 14 -10.49 -43.09 28.76
C VAL A 14 -9.23 -42.50 28.08
N SER A 15 -8.39 -43.34 27.48
CA SER A 15 -7.15 -42.91 26.82
C SER A 15 -7.31 -42.56 25.32
N GLY A 16 -8.50 -42.75 24.73
CA GLY A 16 -8.76 -42.52 23.31
C GLY A 16 -9.21 -41.09 22.93
N CYS A 17 -9.55 -40.23 23.89
CA CYS A 17 -10.13 -38.91 23.59
C CYS A 17 -9.14 -37.87 23.05
N SER A 18 -7.84 -38.17 22.99
CA SER A 18 -6.80 -37.29 22.42
C SER A 18 -6.50 -37.57 20.93
N ILE A 19 -7.18 -38.53 20.29
CA ILE A 19 -6.85 -39.01 18.93
C ILE A 19 -7.90 -38.56 17.88
N LEU A 20 -8.88 -37.75 18.27
CA LEU A 20 -9.89 -37.27 17.32
C LEU A 20 -9.26 -36.32 16.30
N PRO A 21 -9.50 -36.52 15.00
CA PRO A 21 -9.02 -35.60 13.97
C PRO A 21 -9.71 -34.24 14.12
N ALA A 22 -8.93 -33.23 14.50
CA ALA A 22 -9.32 -31.84 14.55
C ALA A 22 -8.60 -31.06 13.45
N ALA A 23 -9.33 -30.18 12.75
CA ALA A 23 -8.75 -29.32 11.72
C ALA A 23 -7.92 -28.17 12.32
N GLY A 24 -8.00 -27.94 13.63
CA GLY A 24 -7.27 -26.93 14.37
C GLY A 24 -7.63 -26.93 15.87
N PRO A 25 -7.08 -26.00 16.66
CA PRO A 25 -7.30 -25.94 18.10
C PRO A 25 -8.73 -25.49 18.48
N THR A 26 -9.32 -26.09 19.51
CA THR A 26 -10.61 -25.64 20.07
C THR A 26 -10.47 -24.28 20.78
N THR A 27 -11.60 -23.61 21.06
CA THR A 27 -11.65 -22.39 21.87
C THR A 27 -10.88 -22.56 23.19
N SER A 28 -11.13 -23.65 23.90
CA SER A 28 -10.44 -23.97 25.16
C SER A 28 -8.95 -24.26 25.00
N ALA A 29 -8.53 -24.86 23.88
CA ALA A 29 -7.13 -25.13 23.60
C ALA A 29 -6.35 -23.85 23.26
N ILE A 30 -6.99 -22.87 22.63
CA ILE A 30 -6.41 -21.54 22.40
C ILE A 30 -6.32 -20.80 23.74
N GLU A 31 -7.39 -20.75 24.52
CA GLU A 31 -7.40 -20.05 25.81
C GLU A 31 -6.41 -20.64 26.82
N GLY A 32 -6.38 -21.97 26.97
CA GLY A 32 -5.45 -22.65 27.86
C GLY A 32 -4.04 -22.79 27.30
N GLY A 33 -3.82 -22.51 26.00
CA GLY A 33 -2.53 -22.61 25.33
C GLY A 33 -1.75 -21.29 25.27
N ALA A 34 -2.33 -20.20 25.77
CA ALA A 34 -1.69 -18.88 25.84
C ALA A 34 -0.45 -18.91 26.73
N ASP A 35 -0.54 -19.60 27.86
CA ASP A 35 0.53 -19.78 28.82
C ASP A 35 0.90 -21.27 28.92
N VAL A 36 2.20 -21.58 28.92
CA VAL A 36 2.69 -22.94 29.11
C VAL A 36 3.54 -23.00 30.37
N ALA A 37 3.10 -23.83 31.31
CA ALA A 37 3.90 -24.18 32.47
C ALA A 37 5.04 -25.11 32.05
N THR A 38 6.27 -24.69 32.36
CA THR A 38 7.50 -25.45 32.14
C THR A 38 8.24 -25.61 33.47
N ALA A 39 9.33 -26.38 33.46
CA ALA A 39 10.18 -26.54 34.64
C ALA A 39 10.81 -25.21 35.10
N GLU A 40 10.99 -24.22 34.21
CA GLU A 40 11.53 -22.91 34.53
C GLU A 40 10.47 -21.84 34.88
N GLY A 41 9.18 -22.18 34.80
CA GLY A 41 8.07 -21.27 35.13
C GLY A 41 6.98 -21.21 34.06
N LEU A 42 6.10 -20.21 34.17
CA LEU A 42 5.01 -19.97 33.23
C LEU A 42 5.51 -19.09 32.06
N PHE A 43 5.47 -19.62 30.84
CA PHE A 43 5.85 -18.89 29.63
C PHE A 43 4.63 -18.53 28.79
N ALA A 44 4.41 -17.24 28.59
CA ALA A 44 3.43 -16.76 27.63
C ALA A 44 3.92 -17.03 26.20
N ARG A 45 3.07 -17.65 25.38
CA ARG A 45 3.32 -17.90 23.95
C ARG A 45 2.71 -16.81 23.08
N TYR A 46 1.57 -16.26 23.51
CA TYR A 46 0.87 -15.17 22.86
C TYR A 46 -0.10 -14.49 23.83
N GLU A 47 -0.41 -13.22 23.57
CA GLU A 47 -1.41 -12.48 24.33
C GLU A 47 -2.80 -12.73 23.77
N ILE A 48 -3.78 -13.05 24.63
CA ILE A 48 -5.19 -13.07 24.24
C ILE A 48 -5.83 -11.74 24.65
N ILE A 49 -6.45 -11.06 23.69
CA ILE A 49 -7.12 -9.77 23.91
C ILE A 49 -8.53 -9.83 23.33
N ASP A 50 -9.54 -9.59 24.18
CA ASP A 50 -10.91 -9.49 23.72
C ASP A 50 -11.14 -8.24 22.88
N ILE A 51 -11.85 -8.41 21.77
CA ILE A 51 -12.32 -7.30 20.97
C ILE A 51 -13.41 -6.58 21.77
N THR A 52 -13.10 -5.37 22.21
CA THR A 52 -13.99 -4.49 22.95
C THR A 52 -14.08 -3.13 22.24
N PRO A 53 -15.09 -2.30 22.54
CA PRO A 53 -15.15 -0.94 21.98
C PRO A 53 -13.89 -0.12 22.27
N ALA A 54 -13.34 -0.26 23.48
CA ALA A 54 -12.10 0.40 23.88
C ALA A 54 -10.89 -0.11 23.09
N LEU A 55 -10.79 -1.42 22.82
CA LEU A 55 -9.75 -1.97 21.94
C LEU A 55 -9.87 -1.39 20.54
N VAL A 56 -11.07 -1.42 19.96
CA VAL A 56 -11.31 -0.93 18.60
C VAL A 56 -10.88 0.54 18.49
N GLU A 57 -11.23 1.37 19.48
CA GLU A 57 -10.80 2.77 19.53
C GLU A 57 -9.28 2.91 19.73
N ALA A 58 -8.68 2.12 20.61
CA ALA A 58 -7.23 2.12 20.81
C ALA A 58 -6.46 1.69 19.55
N LEU A 59 -7.04 0.79 18.75
CA LEU A 59 -6.49 0.34 17.47
C LEU A 59 -6.83 1.29 16.31
N ARG A 60 -7.71 2.30 16.50
CA ARG A 60 -7.94 3.35 15.48
C ARG A 60 -6.73 4.23 15.22
N THR A 61 -5.63 4.05 15.95
CA THR A 61 -4.43 4.85 15.75
C THR A 61 -3.51 4.28 14.66
N ARG A 62 -3.77 4.71 13.43
CA ARG A 62 -2.77 5.35 12.56
C ARG A 62 -3.56 6.26 11.62
N PRO A 63 -3.35 7.59 11.59
CA PRO A 63 -3.64 8.30 10.36
C PRO A 63 -2.87 7.54 9.29
N LEU A 64 -3.55 7.12 8.22
CA LEU A 64 -2.86 6.64 7.03
C LEU A 64 -1.76 7.66 6.74
N ASP A 65 -0.55 7.19 6.43
CA ASP A 65 0.53 8.08 6.02
C ASP A 65 -0.06 9.04 4.97
N SER A 66 0.16 10.33 5.17
CA SER A 66 -0.47 11.38 4.35
C SER A 66 0.62 12.16 3.65
N LEU A 67 0.46 12.29 2.34
CA LEU A 67 1.36 13.09 1.52
C LEU A 67 1.24 14.56 1.93
N LEU A 68 0.02 15.04 2.17
CA LEU A 68 -0.21 16.42 2.57
C LEU A 68 0.40 16.73 3.95
N VAL A 69 0.19 15.87 4.94
CA VAL A 69 0.73 16.11 6.29
C VAL A 69 2.25 16.12 6.28
N THR A 70 2.87 15.23 5.49
CA THR A 70 4.34 15.09 5.51
C THR A 70 5.05 16.16 4.68
N PHE A 71 4.48 16.53 3.53
CA PHE A 71 5.10 17.48 2.62
C PHE A 71 4.59 18.91 2.80
N GLY A 72 3.41 19.11 3.41
CA GLY A 72 2.89 20.35 3.98
C GLY A 72 2.60 21.50 3.01
N ASP A 73 3.17 21.47 1.81
CA ASP A 73 3.14 22.58 0.87
C ASP A 73 2.20 22.29 -0.30
N SER A 74 1.02 22.90 -0.21
CA SER A 74 -0.04 22.83 -1.20
C SER A 74 0.07 23.91 -2.27
N ARG A 75 1.13 24.72 -2.28
CA ARG A 75 1.30 25.75 -3.30
C ARG A 75 1.76 25.11 -4.60
N PRO A 76 1.30 25.61 -5.77
CA PRO A 76 1.90 25.25 -7.05
C PRO A 76 3.42 25.50 -7.00
N ALA A 77 4.18 24.73 -7.77
CA ALA A 77 5.60 25.00 -7.94
C ALA A 77 5.81 26.45 -8.39
N LEU A 78 6.89 27.08 -7.90
CA LEU A 78 7.33 28.38 -8.39
C LEU A 78 7.49 28.31 -9.91
N GLU A 79 7.19 29.41 -10.61
CA GLU A 79 7.27 29.48 -12.08
C GLU A 79 8.53 28.76 -12.60
N PRO A 80 8.44 27.94 -13.66
CA PRO A 80 9.56 27.15 -14.13
C PRO A 80 10.77 28.01 -14.44
N VAL A 81 11.90 27.68 -13.82
CA VAL A 81 13.19 28.31 -14.10
C VAL A 81 14.05 27.35 -14.92
N ILE A 82 14.91 27.93 -15.75
CA ILE A 82 15.88 27.17 -16.53
C ILE A 82 16.93 26.61 -15.56
N GLY A 83 17.24 25.33 -15.69
CA GLY A 83 18.26 24.64 -14.91
C GLY A 83 19.34 23.99 -15.78
N VAL A 84 20.36 23.45 -15.11
CA VAL A 84 21.44 22.73 -15.78
C VAL A 84 20.89 21.47 -16.46
N GLY A 85 21.33 21.22 -17.69
CA GLY A 85 20.87 20.10 -18.52
C GLY A 85 19.61 20.37 -19.33
N ASP A 86 18.95 21.52 -19.15
CA ASP A 86 17.86 21.94 -20.02
C ASP A 86 18.36 22.24 -21.43
N TYR A 87 17.47 22.05 -22.41
CA TYR A 87 17.72 22.46 -23.78
C TYR A 87 16.93 23.74 -24.07
N VAL A 88 17.64 24.76 -24.55
CA VAL A 88 17.09 26.10 -24.80
C VAL A 88 17.32 26.47 -26.25
N SER A 89 16.29 26.98 -26.91
CA SER A 89 16.38 27.63 -28.22
C SER A 89 16.11 29.13 -28.06
N VAL A 90 16.77 29.91 -28.92
CA VAL A 90 16.63 31.37 -28.92
C VAL A 90 16.30 31.81 -30.33
N GLN A 91 15.20 32.52 -30.49
CA GLN A 91 14.81 33.14 -31.75
C GLN A 91 14.95 34.65 -31.60
N VAL A 92 15.62 35.28 -32.57
CA VAL A 92 15.88 36.72 -32.56
C VAL A 92 15.29 37.33 -33.82
N TRP A 93 14.52 38.40 -33.68
CA TRP A 93 14.02 39.23 -34.78
C TRP A 93 14.63 40.62 -34.71
N GLU A 94 14.83 41.23 -35.88
CA GLU A 94 15.29 42.63 -36.00
C GLU A 94 14.33 43.45 -36.86
N ALA A 95 14.16 44.72 -36.50
CA ALA A 95 13.37 45.69 -37.25
C ALA A 95 14.26 46.39 -38.29
N GLY A 96 14.49 45.76 -39.45
CA GLY A 96 15.18 46.42 -40.56
C GLY A 96 15.74 45.47 -41.63
N SER A 97 15.92 45.99 -42.84
CA SER A 97 16.66 45.29 -43.90
C SER A 97 18.17 45.48 -43.69
N GLY A 98 18.89 44.38 -43.42
CA GLY A 98 20.36 44.38 -43.25
C GLY A 98 20.87 44.19 -41.81
N GLY A 99 20.01 43.78 -40.89
CA GLY A 99 20.37 43.47 -39.51
C GLY A 99 21.38 42.33 -39.32
N LEU A 100 21.97 42.25 -38.14
CA LEU A 100 23.01 41.29 -37.75
C LEU A 100 22.57 39.82 -37.88
N PHE A 101 21.27 39.59 -37.70
CA PHE A 101 20.58 38.30 -37.79
C PHE A 101 19.83 38.12 -39.12
N SER A 102 20.16 38.93 -40.14
CA SER A 102 19.68 38.69 -41.50
C SER A 102 20.50 37.58 -42.17
N GLY A 103 19.84 36.52 -42.63
CA GLY A 103 20.49 35.45 -43.41
C GLY A 103 21.14 35.97 -44.70
N PRO A 104 21.95 35.14 -45.40
CA PRO A 104 22.72 35.57 -46.57
C PRO A 104 21.84 36.29 -47.58
N LEU A 105 22.31 37.44 -48.07
CA LEU A 105 21.63 38.21 -49.11
C LEU A 105 21.57 37.36 -50.39
N VAL A 106 20.44 36.72 -50.66
CA VAL A 106 20.15 36.21 -52.00
C VAL A 106 19.90 37.44 -52.87
N SER A 107 20.83 37.69 -53.78
CA SER A 107 21.02 38.93 -54.54
C SER A 107 19.85 39.38 -55.44
N ASP A 108 18.72 38.67 -55.43
CA ASP A 108 17.63 38.86 -56.40
C ASP A 108 16.24 39.04 -55.76
N ARG A 109 16.14 39.16 -54.43
CA ARG A 109 14.87 39.48 -53.75
C ARG A 109 15.06 40.46 -52.60
N PHE A 110 14.62 41.71 -52.80
CA PHE A 110 14.50 42.71 -51.74
C PHE A 110 13.30 42.33 -50.84
N SER A 111 13.56 41.67 -49.71
CA SER A 111 12.51 41.39 -48.70
C SER A 111 12.47 42.54 -47.69
N ALA A 112 11.45 43.39 -47.81
CA ALA A 112 11.17 44.53 -46.93
C ALA A 112 10.40 44.10 -45.66
N GLY A 113 10.91 43.12 -44.92
CA GLY A 113 10.26 42.57 -43.73
C GLY A 113 11.24 42.22 -42.62
N SER A 114 10.74 42.13 -41.39
CA SER A 114 11.47 41.67 -40.19
C SER A 114 12.15 40.34 -40.47
N LYS A 115 13.47 40.28 -40.33
CA LYS A 115 14.24 39.04 -40.52
C LYS A 115 14.49 38.39 -39.16
N SER A 116 14.36 37.07 -39.12
CA SER A 116 14.54 36.27 -37.91
C SER A 116 15.71 35.31 -38.05
N ALA A 117 16.54 35.19 -37.01
CA ALA A 117 17.49 34.09 -36.87
C ALA A 117 17.03 33.14 -35.77
N MET A 118 17.12 31.84 -36.05
CA MET A 118 16.99 30.79 -35.05
C MET A 118 18.38 30.37 -34.61
N ILE A 119 18.69 30.56 -33.34
CA ILE A 119 19.87 29.98 -32.73
C ILE A 119 19.52 28.53 -32.38
N PRO A 120 20.32 27.55 -32.86
CA PRO A 120 20.06 26.14 -32.60
C PRO A 120 19.92 25.83 -31.10
N GLU A 121 19.24 24.73 -30.83
CA GLU A 121 19.06 24.21 -29.48
C GLU A 121 20.41 24.00 -28.79
N GLN A 122 20.55 24.55 -27.58
CA GLN A 122 21.76 24.46 -26.76
C GLN A 122 21.46 23.84 -25.41
N VAL A 123 22.35 22.95 -24.96
CA VAL A 123 22.31 22.40 -23.61
C VAL A 123 22.88 23.42 -22.63
N VAL A 124 22.15 23.68 -21.55
CA VAL A 124 22.65 24.48 -20.43
C VAL A 124 23.72 23.68 -19.70
N GLY A 125 24.97 24.11 -19.85
CA GLY A 125 26.13 23.47 -19.24
C GLY A 125 26.22 23.67 -17.73
N PRO A 126 27.21 23.05 -17.06
CA PRO A 126 27.46 23.24 -15.63
C PRO A 126 27.81 24.69 -15.23
N ASP A 127 28.32 25.48 -16.18
CA ASP A 127 28.55 26.92 -16.04
C ASP A 127 27.23 27.73 -16.00
N GLY A 128 26.13 27.08 -16.37
CA GLY A 128 24.77 27.61 -16.29
C GLY A 128 24.43 28.62 -17.37
N GLY A 129 25.15 28.60 -18.50
CA GLY A 129 24.96 29.55 -19.60
C GLY A 129 24.72 28.92 -20.96
N ILE A 130 24.25 29.75 -21.88
CA ILE A 130 24.13 29.48 -23.32
C ILE A 130 24.91 30.51 -24.12
N THR A 131 25.28 30.20 -25.35
CA THR A 131 26.00 31.12 -26.23
C THR A 131 25.03 31.79 -27.20
N VAL A 132 25.01 33.11 -27.23
CA VAL A 132 24.24 33.89 -28.19
C VAL A 132 25.24 34.71 -29.03
N PRO A 133 25.24 34.58 -30.37
CA PRO A 133 26.14 35.36 -31.21
C PRO A 133 26.04 36.85 -30.91
N TYR A 134 27.18 37.52 -30.79
CA TYR A 134 27.34 38.95 -30.48
C TYR A 134 26.93 39.39 -29.06
N ALA A 135 26.07 38.65 -28.37
CA ALA A 135 25.76 38.81 -26.95
C ALA A 135 26.69 37.98 -26.03
N GLY A 136 27.44 37.02 -26.58
CA GLY A 136 28.42 36.23 -25.83
C GLY A 136 27.77 35.09 -25.02
N ARG A 137 28.35 34.78 -23.85
CA ARG A 137 27.88 33.72 -22.95
C ARG A 137 26.87 34.31 -21.96
N ILE A 138 25.61 33.88 -22.03
CA ILE A 138 24.50 34.40 -21.22
C ILE A 138 24.16 33.40 -20.12
N LYS A 139 24.15 33.84 -18.85
CA LYS A 139 23.82 32.99 -17.70
C LYS A 139 22.30 32.84 -17.55
N VAL A 140 21.81 31.61 -17.68
CA VAL A 140 20.37 31.27 -17.73
C VAL A 140 19.87 30.48 -16.52
N VAL A 141 20.76 29.78 -15.80
CA VAL A 141 20.35 28.97 -14.64
C VAL A 141 19.68 29.80 -13.56
N GLY A 142 18.54 29.32 -13.06
CA GLY A 142 17.73 29.97 -12.04
C GLY A 142 16.90 31.15 -12.55
N ARG A 143 16.94 31.45 -13.85
CA ARG A 143 16.16 32.52 -14.47
C ARG A 143 14.94 31.99 -15.19
N ARG A 144 13.92 32.84 -15.29
CA ARG A 144 12.75 32.61 -16.15
C ARG A 144 13.08 32.93 -17.60
N THR A 145 12.34 32.36 -18.55
CA THR A 145 12.56 32.62 -19.98
C THR A 145 12.43 34.10 -20.33
N GLN A 146 11.50 34.82 -19.70
CA GLN A 146 11.33 36.27 -19.89
C GLN A 146 12.52 37.08 -19.38
N GLU A 147 13.14 36.65 -18.28
CA GLU A 147 14.33 37.31 -17.74
C GLU A 147 15.55 37.09 -18.64
N VAL A 148 15.67 35.90 -19.23
CA VAL A 148 16.72 35.62 -20.21
C VAL A 148 16.48 36.38 -21.51
N GLN A 149 15.23 36.50 -21.96
CA GLN A 149 14.87 37.33 -23.11
C GLN A 149 15.33 38.77 -22.92
N ALA A 150 14.93 39.42 -21.82
CA ALA A 150 15.31 40.80 -21.54
C ALA A 150 16.83 40.99 -21.42
N LEU A 151 17.53 39.99 -20.85
CA LEU A 151 18.99 40.00 -20.77
C LEU A 151 19.64 39.94 -22.15
N ILE A 152 19.16 39.07 -23.04
CA ILE A 152 19.70 38.96 -24.41
C ILE A 152 19.41 40.24 -25.21
N GLU A 153 18.20 40.80 -25.10
CA GLU A 153 17.84 42.08 -25.74
C GLU A 153 18.77 43.22 -25.29
N THR A 154 19.08 43.27 -23.99
CA THR A 154 20.03 44.24 -23.42
C THR A 154 21.44 44.05 -23.97
N GLU A 155 21.93 42.80 -24.03
CA GLU A 155 23.28 42.49 -24.53
C GLU A 155 23.44 42.68 -26.05
N LEU A 156 22.33 42.62 -26.79
CA LEU A 156 22.28 42.93 -28.22
C LEU A 156 21.99 44.41 -28.51
N ALA A 157 21.66 45.21 -27.50
CA ALA A 157 21.42 46.64 -27.67
C ALA A 157 22.67 47.34 -28.23
N GLY A 158 22.49 48.15 -29.28
CA GLY A 158 23.59 48.80 -29.99
C GLY A 158 24.38 47.90 -30.94
N LYS A 159 24.11 46.58 -30.96
CA LYS A 159 24.71 45.62 -31.90
C LYS A 159 23.70 45.17 -32.96
N ALA A 160 22.43 45.04 -32.59
CA ALA A 160 21.31 44.68 -33.47
C ALA A 160 20.27 45.80 -33.56
N ILE A 161 19.49 45.85 -34.64
CA ILE A 161 18.48 46.90 -34.86
C ILE A 161 17.17 46.49 -34.18
N GLN A 162 16.87 47.12 -33.04
CA GLN A 162 15.66 46.86 -32.23
C GLN A 162 15.40 45.35 -32.06
N PRO A 163 16.33 44.61 -31.42
CA PRO A 163 16.20 43.17 -31.28
C PRO A 163 14.95 42.82 -30.47
N GLN A 164 14.20 41.84 -30.94
CA GLN A 164 13.15 41.16 -30.19
C GLN A 164 13.59 39.70 -30.03
N VAL A 165 13.52 39.17 -28.81
CA VAL A 165 14.02 37.82 -28.53
C VAL A 165 12.91 36.94 -27.99
N LEU A 166 12.87 35.68 -28.39
CA LEU A 166 12.04 34.65 -27.77
C LEU A 166 12.93 33.52 -27.30
N VAL A 167 12.84 33.20 -26.01
CA VAL A 167 13.58 32.09 -25.39
C VAL A 167 12.59 30.98 -25.08
N SER A 168 12.84 29.79 -25.64
CA SER A 168 12.00 28.61 -25.42
C SER A 168 12.82 27.48 -24.81
N VAL A 169 12.30 26.84 -23.76
CA VAL A 169 12.87 25.61 -23.21
C VAL A 169 12.26 24.44 -23.98
N THR A 170 13.03 23.80 -24.84
CA THR A 170 12.54 22.71 -25.69
C THR A 170 12.52 21.37 -24.96
N LYS A 171 13.48 21.16 -24.03
CA LYS A 171 13.52 19.98 -23.15
C LYS A 171 13.80 20.43 -21.72
N PRO A 172 12.77 20.55 -20.86
CA PRO A 172 12.93 20.93 -19.46
C PRO A 172 13.33 19.71 -18.63
N ILE A 173 14.60 19.34 -18.72
CA ILE A 173 15.19 18.21 -17.99
C ILE A 173 15.24 18.53 -16.50
N SER A 174 15.65 19.74 -16.12
CA SER A 174 15.78 20.18 -14.74
C SER A 174 14.43 20.33 -14.02
N GLN A 175 13.36 20.61 -14.76
CA GLN A 175 12.00 20.78 -14.25
C GLN A 175 11.17 19.52 -14.50
N SER A 176 11.62 18.37 -14.01
CA SER A 176 10.91 17.10 -14.25
C SER A 176 10.91 16.21 -13.02
N ALA A 177 9.91 15.33 -12.96
CA ALA A 177 9.79 14.29 -11.94
C ALA A 177 9.97 12.91 -12.58
N THR A 178 10.34 11.92 -11.77
CA THR A 178 10.47 10.53 -12.23
C THR A 178 9.27 9.72 -11.76
N VAL A 179 8.59 9.04 -12.67
CA VAL A 179 7.58 8.03 -12.35
C VAL A 179 8.15 6.67 -12.66
N THR A 180 8.04 5.72 -11.75
CA THR A 180 8.59 4.36 -11.89
C THR A 180 7.79 3.33 -11.08
N GLY A 181 8.22 2.08 -11.10
CA GLY A 181 7.62 0.97 -10.35
C GLY A 181 6.71 0.07 -11.19
N GLU A 182 6.29 -1.05 -10.61
CA GLU A 182 5.51 -2.11 -11.26
C GLU A 182 4.17 -1.64 -11.82
N GLY A 183 3.60 -0.57 -11.25
CA GLY A 183 2.35 0.03 -11.70
C GLY A 183 2.49 1.00 -12.89
N ALA A 184 3.70 1.30 -13.37
CA ALA A 184 3.97 2.27 -14.43
C ALA A 184 5.03 1.77 -15.43
N MET A 185 5.13 2.41 -16.60
CA MET A 185 6.17 2.08 -17.58
C MET A 185 7.57 2.58 -17.21
N GLY A 186 7.66 3.49 -16.23
CA GLY A 186 8.92 4.15 -15.90
C GLY A 186 9.28 5.24 -16.90
N MET A 187 9.15 6.51 -16.53
CA MET A 187 9.62 7.63 -17.36
C MET A 187 9.86 8.90 -16.57
N ARG A 188 10.68 9.78 -17.14
CA ARG A 188 10.85 11.15 -16.66
C ARG A 188 9.74 12.02 -17.27
N VAL A 189 8.97 12.69 -16.42
CA VAL A 189 7.82 13.52 -16.78
C VAL A 189 8.20 14.99 -16.59
N PRO A 190 8.31 15.77 -17.67
CA PRO A 190 8.52 17.21 -17.56
C PRO A 190 7.32 17.89 -16.89
N LEU A 191 7.58 18.77 -15.93
CA LEU A 191 6.55 19.47 -15.18
C LEU A 191 6.13 20.73 -15.91
N SER A 192 4.82 20.98 -15.93
CA SER A 192 4.23 22.16 -16.54
C SER A 192 4.26 23.38 -15.64
N GLY A 193 4.24 24.57 -16.24
CA GLY A 193 4.25 25.83 -15.51
C GLY A 193 2.99 26.16 -14.70
N ARG A 194 1.89 25.40 -14.87
CA ARG A 194 0.68 25.56 -14.02
C ARG A 194 0.81 24.87 -12.66
N GLY A 195 1.85 24.04 -12.49
CA GLY A 195 1.97 23.10 -11.39
C GLY A 195 1.17 21.82 -11.66
N ASP A 196 1.89 20.71 -11.87
CA ASP A 196 1.27 19.39 -12.02
C ASP A 196 1.07 18.73 -10.66
N ARG A 197 -0.07 18.06 -10.51
CA ARG A 197 -0.36 17.23 -9.34
C ARG A 197 0.07 15.79 -9.57
N LEU A 198 0.14 15.03 -8.47
CA LEU A 198 0.58 13.64 -8.49
C LEU A 198 -0.18 12.78 -9.50
N LEU A 199 -1.51 12.92 -9.55
CA LEU A 199 -2.34 12.19 -10.52
C LEU A 199 -2.12 12.65 -11.96
N ASP A 200 -1.84 13.94 -12.21
CA ASP A 200 -1.52 14.44 -13.55
C ASP A 200 -0.21 13.82 -14.06
N VAL A 201 0.80 13.78 -13.20
CA VAL A 201 2.13 13.22 -13.51
C VAL A 201 2.05 11.71 -13.75
N ILE A 202 1.27 10.98 -12.94
CA ILE A 202 1.01 9.55 -13.18
C ILE A 202 0.27 9.33 -14.50
N ALA A 203 -0.72 10.16 -14.82
CA ALA A 203 -1.47 10.06 -16.07
C ALA A 203 -0.56 10.28 -17.29
N GLN A 204 0.31 11.30 -17.23
CA GLN A 204 1.32 11.55 -18.27
C GLN A 204 2.30 10.38 -18.43
N ALA A 205 2.60 9.68 -17.33
CA ALA A 205 3.44 8.48 -17.34
C ALA A 205 2.73 7.20 -17.84
N GLY A 206 1.52 7.32 -18.39
CA GLY A 206 0.74 6.20 -18.92
C GLY A 206 -0.23 5.56 -17.91
N GLY A 207 -0.51 6.25 -16.80
CA GLY A 207 -1.50 5.85 -15.81
C GLY A 207 -1.09 4.67 -14.93
N VAL A 208 -1.99 4.26 -14.04
CA VAL A 208 -1.81 3.07 -13.18
C VAL A 208 -2.21 1.82 -13.94
N ARG A 209 -1.31 0.84 -14.02
CA ARG A 209 -1.50 -0.41 -14.78
C ARG A 209 -1.85 -1.62 -13.92
N THR A 210 -1.81 -1.45 -12.61
CA THR A 210 -2.15 -2.46 -11.61
C THR A 210 -3.50 -2.12 -10.98
N PRO A 211 -4.20 -3.08 -10.36
CA PRO A 211 -5.43 -2.78 -9.63
C PRO A 211 -5.18 -1.69 -8.58
N VAL A 212 -5.99 -0.63 -8.58
CA VAL A 212 -5.86 0.49 -7.63
C VAL A 212 -5.89 0.00 -6.17
N ALA A 213 -6.65 -1.06 -5.91
CA ALA A 213 -6.74 -1.72 -4.61
C ALA A 213 -5.44 -2.37 -4.11
N GLU A 214 -4.51 -2.69 -5.02
CA GLU A 214 -3.23 -3.33 -4.71
C GLU A 214 -2.06 -2.35 -4.92
N THR A 215 -2.34 -1.09 -5.24
CA THR A 215 -1.30 -0.13 -5.64
C THR A 215 -1.08 0.90 -4.55
N PHE A 216 0.19 1.12 -4.22
CA PHE A 216 0.65 2.17 -3.32
C PHE A 216 1.49 3.17 -4.09
N VAL A 217 1.29 4.44 -3.79
CA VAL A 217 2.11 5.53 -4.30
C VAL A 217 3.16 5.85 -3.25
N ARG A 218 4.42 5.67 -3.62
CA ARG A 218 5.56 6.11 -2.81
C ARG A 218 6.17 7.36 -3.43
N LEU A 219 6.06 8.49 -2.73
CA LEU A 219 6.69 9.74 -3.13
C LEU A 219 7.97 9.93 -2.31
N SER A 220 9.09 10.04 -3.02
CA SER A 220 10.38 10.46 -2.47
C SER A 220 10.68 11.89 -2.91
N ARG A 221 10.85 12.80 -1.95
CA ARG A 221 11.20 14.21 -2.16
C ARG A 221 12.37 14.57 -1.25
N GLY A 222 13.54 14.80 -1.85
CA GLY A 222 14.78 14.98 -1.10
C GLY A 222 15.09 13.76 -0.23
N ASN A 223 15.18 13.95 1.09
CA ASN A 223 15.48 12.89 2.06
C ASN A 223 14.24 12.27 2.72
N ARG A 224 13.02 12.61 2.27
CA ARG A 224 11.77 12.11 2.86
C ARG A 224 11.04 11.23 1.85
N THR A 225 10.59 10.07 2.34
CA THR A 225 9.82 9.11 1.55
C THR A 225 8.55 8.75 2.30
N VAL A 226 7.42 8.85 1.61
CA VAL A 226 6.09 8.53 2.15
C VAL A 226 5.38 7.60 1.19
N THR A 227 4.73 6.58 1.74
CA THR A 227 3.95 5.61 0.96
C THR A 227 2.50 5.71 1.36
N VAL A 228 1.62 5.93 0.41
CA VAL A 228 0.17 6.04 0.63
C VAL A 228 -0.59 5.10 -0.31
N PRO A 229 -1.73 4.53 0.10
CA PRO A 229 -2.57 3.75 -0.81
C PRO A 229 -3.04 4.62 -1.98
N MET A 230 -2.99 4.09 -3.21
CA MET A 230 -3.47 4.82 -4.39
C MET A 230 -4.96 5.18 -4.26
N SER A 231 -5.76 4.30 -3.66
CA SER A 231 -7.17 4.55 -3.33
C SER A 231 -7.38 5.81 -2.50
N THR A 232 -6.49 6.07 -1.54
CA THR A 232 -6.56 7.26 -0.68
C THR A 232 -6.29 8.53 -1.48
N VAL A 233 -5.35 8.50 -2.42
CA VAL A 233 -5.06 9.63 -3.32
C VAL A 233 -6.24 9.91 -4.27
N VAL A 234 -6.86 8.85 -4.81
CA VAL A 234 -8.01 8.97 -5.72
C VAL A 234 -9.25 9.45 -4.99
N ALA A 235 -9.51 8.95 -3.78
CA ALA A 235 -10.71 9.28 -3.00
C ALA A 235 -10.62 10.64 -2.29
N ASN A 236 -9.40 11.10 -1.94
CA ASN A 236 -9.20 12.35 -1.22
C ASN A 236 -8.34 13.33 -2.03
N PRO A 237 -8.95 14.37 -2.64
CA PRO A 237 -8.22 15.38 -3.42
C PRO A 237 -7.10 16.10 -2.66
N ARG A 238 -7.14 16.12 -1.32
CA ARG A 238 -6.08 16.71 -0.49
C ARG A 238 -4.77 15.93 -0.55
N GLU A 239 -4.83 14.63 -0.83
CA GLU A 239 -3.66 13.76 -0.98
C GLU A 239 -3.05 13.85 -2.38
N ASN A 240 -3.77 14.41 -3.36
CA ASN A 240 -3.26 14.70 -4.70
C ASN A 240 -2.42 16.00 -4.70
N ILE A 241 -1.29 15.99 -4.00
CA ILE A 241 -0.41 17.15 -3.84
C ILE A 241 0.35 17.52 -5.12
N PHE A 242 0.90 18.74 -5.16
CA PHE A 242 1.77 19.19 -6.26
C PHE A 242 3.09 18.43 -6.27
N VAL A 243 3.53 18.04 -7.47
CA VAL A 243 4.82 17.41 -7.73
C VAL A 243 5.87 18.49 -7.97
N ARG A 244 7.10 18.23 -7.52
CA ARG A 244 8.25 19.13 -7.63
C ARG A 244 9.33 18.53 -8.51
N PRO A 245 10.23 19.38 -9.05
CA PRO A 245 11.44 18.90 -9.69
C PRO A 245 12.18 17.90 -8.78
N ASP A 246 12.72 16.86 -9.41
CA ASP A 246 13.45 15.76 -8.77
C ASP A 246 12.64 14.86 -7.83
N ASP A 247 11.32 15.06 -7.71
CA ASP A 247 10.45 14.09 -7.05
C ASP A 247 10.52 12.74 -7.77
N THR A 248 10.55 11.66 -6.98
CA THR A 248 10.44 10.30 -7.51
C THR A 248 9.15 9.66 -7.00
N LEU A 249 8.22 9.41 -7.93
CA LEU A 249 6.97 8.71 -7.72
C LEU A 249 7.16 7.24 -8.10
N THR A 250 7.11 6.34 -7.12
CA THR A 250 7.11 4.89 -7.37
C THR A 250 5.71 4.33 -7.15
N LEU A 251 5.15 3.67 -8.16
CA LEU A 251 3.94 2.86 -8.04
C LEU A 251 4.34 1.43 -7.68
N VAL A 252 4.04 1.04 -6.44
CA VAL A 252 4.37 -0.28 -5.91
C VAL A 252 3.10 -1.10 -5.86
N ARG A 253 3.14 -2.31 -6.43
CA ARG A 253 2.06 -3.28 -6.25
C ARG A 253 2.35 -4.10 -5.00
N ASP A 254 1.47 -4.02 -4.02
CA ASP A 254 1.55 -4.79 -2.77
C ASP A 254 0.16 -5.39 -2.49
N PRO A 255 -0.14 -6.58 -3.06
CA PRO A 255 -1.42 -7.23 -2.83
C PRO A 255 -1.51 -7.67 -1.36
N GLN A 256 -2.44 -7.08 -0.63
CA GLN A 256 -2.67 -7.41 0.78
C GLN A 256 -3.70 -8.53 0.88
N THR A 257 -3.43 -9.54 1.72
CA THR A 257 -4.31 -10.70 1.91
C THR A 257 -4.50 -11.03 3.38
N PHE A 258 -5.56 -11.79 3.70
CA PHE A 258 -5.68 -12.48 4.97
C PHE A 258 -5.99 -13.96 4.71
N LEU A 259 -5.69 -14.80 5.69
CA LEU A 259 -6.03 -16.22 5.65
C LEU A 259 -7.29 -16.46 6.49
N ALA A 260 -8.31 -17.06 5.87
CA ALA A 260 -9.48 -17.58 6.55
C ALA A 260 -9.34 -19.09 6.71
N VAL A 261 -9.38 -19.59 7.95
CA VAL A 261 -9.20 -21.01 8.28
C VAL A 261 -10.16 -21.45 9.39
N GLY A 262 -10.35 -22.76 9.55
CA GLY A 262 -11.19 -23.35 10.60
C GLY A 262 -12.62 -23.61 10.16
N ALA A 263 -13.58 -23.48 11.07
CA ALA A 263 -14.99 -23.80 10.85
C ALA A 263 -15.77 -22.72 10.07
N LEU A 264 -15.13 -22.17 9.03
CA LEU A 264 -15.71 -21.22 8.08
C LEU A 264 -16.30 -21.96 6.87
N GLY A 265 -17.17 -21.29 6.12
CA GLY A 265 -17.73 -21.85 4.89
C GLY A 265 -16.66 -22.20 3.87
N ASN A 266 -15.65 -21.34 3.71
CA ASN A 266 -14.46 -21.58 2.89
C ASN A 266 -13.17 -21.31 3.68
N THR A 267 -12.20 -22.23 3.56
CA THR A 267 -10.82 -21.99 4.00
C THR A 267 -10.01 -21.52 2.80
N THR A 268 -9.57 -20.26 2.80
CA THR A 268 -8.91 -19.64 1.64
C THR A 268 -8.10 -18.42 2.04
N GLU A 269 -7.12 -18.07 1.20
CA GLU A 269 -6.54 -16.74 1.18
C GLU A 269 -7.50 -15.79 0.47
N VAL A 270 -7.70 -14.59 1.04
CA VAL A 270 -8.64 -13.59 0.50
C VAL A 270 -7.91 -12.25 0.35
N PRO A 271 -7.94 -11.63 -0.85
CA PRO A 271 -7.34 -10.33 -1.07
C PRO A 271 -8.17 -9.20 -0.46
N PHE A 272 -7.46 -8.15 -0.04
CA PHE A 272 -8.04 -6.92 0.47
C PHE A 272 -8.58 -6.07 -0.67
N THR A 273 -9.50 -5.18 -0.32
CA THR A 273 -9.88 -4.05 -1.16
C THR A 273 -9.13 -2.78 -0.78
N ALA A 274 -9.10 -1.83 -1.71
CA ALA A 274 -8.50 -0.49 -1.60
C ALA A 274 -8.75 0.24 -0.28
N ASP A 275 -9.94 0.07 0.31
CA ASP A 275 -10.39 0.83 1.49
C ASP A 275 -10.18 0.06 2.80
N GLY A 276 -9.38 -1.01 2.74
CA GLY A 276 -9.23 -2.01 3.78
C GLY A 276 -10.44 -2.93 3.88
N LEU A 277 -10.46 -3.75 4.92
CA LEU A 277 -11.51 -4.75 5.16
C LEU A 277 -11.83 -4.79 6.66
N THR A 278 -13.11 -4.92 7.02
CA THR A 278 -13.52 -5.16 8.40
C THR A 278 -13.61 -6.66 8.68
N LEU A 279 -13.59 -7.07 9.95
CA LEU A 279 -13.75 -8.48 10.31
C LEU A 279 -15.11 -9.04 9.83
N SER A 280 -16.18 -8.26 9.87
CA SER A 280 -17.49 -8.68 9.34
C SER A 280 -17.42 -8.99 7.84
N GLN A 281 -16.76 -8.12 7.06
CA GLN A 281 -16.58 -8.32 5.62
C GLN A 281 -15.64 -9.50 5.34
N ALA A 282 -14.61 -9.71 6.17
CA ALA A 282 -13.72 -10.86 6.08
C ALA A 282 -14.46 -12.17 6.28
N LEU A 283 -15.27 -12.27 7.33
CA LEU A 283 -16.12 -13.44 7.59
C LEU A 283 -17.12 -13.67 6.44
N ALA A 284 -17.74 -12.62 5.93
CA ALA A 284 -18.66 -12.73 4.78
C ALA A 284 -17.96 -13.26 3.52
N ARG A 285 -16.73 -12.79 3.23
CA ARG A 285 -15.92 -13.29 2.09
C ARG A 285 -15.48 -14.74 2.27
N ALA A 286 -15.33 -15.19 3.51
CA ALA A 286 -15.07 -16.59 3.85
C ALA A 286 -16.36 -17.45 3.91
N SER A 287 -17.48 -16.96 3.36
CA SER A 287 -18.80 -17.62 3.36
C SER A 287 -19.39 -17.82 4.76
N GLY A 288 -19.02 -16.98 5.72
CA GLY A 288 -19.54 -16.99 7.08
C GLY A 288 -19.11 -18.19 7.91
N LEU A 289 -19.72 -18.32 9.08
CA LEU A 289 -19.51 -19.46 9.99
C LEU A 289 -20.37 -20.64 9.52
N ARG A 290 -19.85 -21.86 9.67
CA ARG A 290 -20.64 -23.07 9.41
C ARG A 290 -21.53 -23.38 10.61
N GLU A 291 -22.83 -23.19 10.45
CA GLU A 291 -23.83 -23.29 11.53
C GLU A 291 -23.68 -24.52 12.44
N PHE A 292 -23.48 -25.71 11.87
CA PHE A 292 -23.36 -26.95 12.63
C PHE A 292 -21.94 -27.32 13.09
N GLN A 293 -20.92 -26.57 12.66
CA GLN A 293 -19.51 -26.90 12.94
C GLN A 293 -18.74 -25.81 13.68
N ALA A 294 -19.14 -24.55 13.55
CA ALA A 294 -18.44 -23.42 14.15
C ALA A 294 -18.85 -23.23 15.61
N ASP A 295 -17.90 -22.81 16.45
CA ASP A 295 -18.20 -22.18 17.72
C ASP A 295 -18.29 -20.65 17.53
N PRO A 296 -19.48 -20.03 17.58
CA PRO A 296 -19.60 -18.58 17.42
C PRO A 296 -18.91 -17.79 18.55
N ALA A 297 -18.61 -18.43 19.69
CA ALA A 297 -17.85 -17.78 20.76
C ALA A 297 -16.34 -17.74 20.51
N GLY A 298 -15.84 -18.56 19.56
CA GLY A 298 -14.43 -18.73 19.27
C GLY A 298 -14.04 -18.22 17.88
N VAL A 299 -14.25 -16.93 17.63
CA VAL A 299 -13.72 -16.26 16.44
C VAL A 299 -12.45 -15.50 16.83
N PHE A 300 -11.35 -15.89 16.21
CA PHE A 300 -10.00 -15.45 16.56
C PHE A 300 -9.29 -14.78 15.40
N ILE A 301 -8.49 -13.75 15.69
CA ILE A 301 -7.60 -13.09 14.73
C ILE A 301 -6.19 -13.18 15.29
N PHE A 302 -5.33 -13.92 14.60
CA PHE A 302 -3.91 -14.04 14.95
C PHE A 302 -3.14 -12.97 14.19
N ARG A 303 -2.40 -12.14 14.94
CA ARG A 303 -1.65 -11.01 14.40
C ARG A 303 -0.38 -10.76 15.21
N TYR A 304 0.70 -10.43 14.53
CA TYR A 304 1.88 -9.84 15.18
C TYR A 304 1.69 -8.32 15.33
N GLU A 305 1.76 -7.84 16.56
CA GLU A 305 1.64 -6.41 16.87
C GLU A 305 2.99 -5.86 17.38
N PRO A 306 3.36 -4.62 17.01
CA PRO A 306 4.51 -3.97 17.61
C PRO A 306 4.35 -3.85 19.13
N ALA A 307 5.42 -4.03 19.89
CA ALA A 307 5.40 -3.95 21.35
C ALA A 307 4.81 -2.61 21.88
N ALA A 308 4.96 -1.52 21.13
CA ALA A 308 4.37 -0.23 21.47
C ALA A 308 2.83 -0.24 21.48
N VAL A 309 2.19 -1.00 20.58
CA VAL A 309 0.74 -1.17 20.54
C VAL A 309 0.31 -2.04 21.71
N VAL A 310 0.96 -3.19 21.90
CA VAL A 310 0.61 -4.11 22.99
C VAL A 310 0.78 -3.46 24.35
N ARG A 311 1.81 -2.62 24.56
CA ARG A 311 2.00 -1.88 25.82
C ARG A 311 0.81 -0.99 26.19
N ARG A 312 0.08 -0.47 25.21
CA ARG A 312 -1.14 0.34 25.46
C ARG A 312 -2.34 -0.53 25.82
N LEU A 313 -2.41 -1.75 25.31
CA LEU A 313 -3.52 -2.68 25.51
C LEU A 313 -3.34 -3.58 26.74
N ARG A 314 -2.12 -4.05 26.95
CA ARG A 314 -1.65 -4.97 27.99
C ARG A 314 -0.25 -4.52 28.47
N PRO A 315 -0.16 -3.48 29.33
CA PRO A 315 1.13 -2.94 29.78
C PRO A 315 2.00 -3.92 30.57
N ASN A 316 1.38 -4.93 31.18
CA ASN A 316 2.05 -5.94 32.00
C ASN A 316 2.35 -7.23 31.22
N SER A 317 2.23 -7.22 29.89
CA SER A 317 2.50 -8.41 29.08
C SER A 317 3.98 -8.83 29.22
N PRO A 318 4.26 -10.11 29.54
CA PRO A 318 5.63 -10.63 29.61
C PRO A 318 6.31 -10.65 28.23
N LEU A 319 5.56 -10.51 27.14
CA LEU A 319 6.05 -10.54 25.77
C LEU A 319 6.53 -9.16 25.25
N LEU A 320 6.43 -8.09 26.05
CA LEU A 320 6.84 -6.74 25.62
C LEU A 320 8.34 -6.56 25.37
N SER A 321 9.16 -7.55 25.72
CA SER A 321 10.59 -7.59 25.42
C SER A 321 10.89 -7.92 23.96
N SER A 322 9.96 -8.57 23.23
CA SER A 322 10.11 -8.82 21.79
C SER A 322 9.68 -7.60 20.97
N GLY A 323 10.35 -7.33 19.85
CA GLY A 323 9.98 -6.21 18.96
C GLY A 323 8.61 -6.39 18.29
N GLN A 324 8.19 -7.65 18.11
CA GLN A 324 6.88 -8.06 17.61
C GLN A 324 6.28 -9.06 18.59
N VAL A 325 5.06 -8.80 19.03
CA VAL A 325 4.34 -9.61 20.01
C VAL A 325 3.24 -10.39 19.28
N PRO A 326 3.17 -11.72 19.40
CA PRO A 326 2.05 -12.49 18.89
C PRO A 326 0.79 -12.21 19.74
N VAL A 327 -0.25 -11.71 19.09
CA VAL A 327 -1.54 -11.38 19.71
C VAL A 327 -2.65 -12.18 19.03
N VAL A 328 -3.52 -12.74 19.85
CA VAL A 328 -4.75 -13.40 19.44
C VAL A 328 -5.93 -12.54 19.91
N TYR A 329 -6.58 -11.87 18.97
CA TYR A 329 -7.81 -11.15 19.26
C TYR A 329 -8.99 -12.12 19.25
N ARG A 330 -9.87 -12.02 20.25
CA ARG A 330 -11.06 -12.88 20.38
C ARG A 330 -12.34 -12.06 20.27
N VAL A 331 -13.32 -12.53 19.51
CA VAL A 331 -14.68 -11.99 19.53
C VAL A 331 -15.71 -13.10 19.67
N ASN A 332 -16.71 -12.85 20.51
CA ASN A 332 -17.83 -13.75 20.72
C ASN A 332 -19.05 -13.27 19.93
N LEU A 333 -19.43 -14.01 18.90
CA LEU A 333 -20.60 -13.72 18.05
C LEU A 333 -21.92 -14.32 18.57
N ARG A 334 -21.90 -15.03 19.71
CA ARG A 334 -23.15 -15.35 20.43
C ARG A 334 -23.78 -14.11 21.04
N ASP A 335 -22.95 -13.12 21.35
CA ASP A 335 -23.39 -11.81 21.79
C ASP A 335 -23.61 -10.91 20.57
N ALA A 336 -24.78 -10.27 20.49
CA ALA A 336 -25.11 -9.29 19.45
C ALA A 336 -24.09 -8.13 19.43
N GLN A 337 -23.52 -7.75 20.58
CA GLN A 337 -22.46 -6.74 20.63
C GLN A 337 -21.23 -7.16 19.80
N GLY A 338 -20.88 -8.44 19.81
CA GLY A 338 -19.78 -8.99 19.01
C GLY A 338 -19.94 -8.72 17.52
N MET A 339 -21.19 -8.75 17.02
CA MET A 339 -21.49 -8.44 15.61
C MET A 339 -21.14 -6.98 15.26
N PHE A 340 -21.50 -6.01 16.10
CA PHE A 340 -21.12 -4.61 15.88
C PHE A 340 -19.60 -4.39 15.97
N LEU A 341 -18.93 -5.11 16.87
CA LEU A 341 -17.49 -5.04 17.01
C LEU A 341 -16.77 -5.54 15.75
N THR A 342 -17.29 -6.59 15.09
CA THR A 342 -16.71 -7.07 13.82
C THR A 342 -16.81 -6.06 12.67
N GLN A 343 -17.80 -5.17 12.68
CA GLN A 343 -17.92 -4.10 11.69
C GLN A 343 -16.91 -2.97 11.91
N SER A 344 -16.43 -2.80 13.15
CA SER A 344 -15.52 -1.73 13.50
C SER A 344 -14.05 -2.19 13.55
N PHE A 345 -13.81 -3.47 13.77
CA PHE A 345 -12.47 -4.05 13.78
C PHE A 345 -11.91 -4.13 12.36
N ARG A 346 -10.81 -3.41 12.09
CA ARG A 346 -10.12 -3.42 10.81
C ARG A 346 -9.12 -4.57 10.72
N MET A 347 -9.23 -5.33 9.64
CA MET A 347 -8.27 -6.34 9.24
C MET A 347 -6.98 -5.69 8.75
N ARG A 348 -5.87 -6.40 8.87
CA ARG A 348 -4.55 -6.01 8.37
C ARG A 348 -3.97 -7.10 7.49
N ASN A 349 -3.04 -6.70 6.62
CA ASN A 349 -2.31 -7.63 5.77
C ASN A 349 -1.70 -8.75 6.62
N ARG A 350 -1.83 -10.00 6.15
CA ARG A 350 -1.37 -11.24 6.79
C ARG A 350 -2.05 -11.60 8.11
N ASP A 351 -3.20 -11.00 8.41
CA ASP A 351 -4.05 -11.51 9.48
C ASP A 351 -4.46 -12.95 9.18
N LEU A 352 -4.56 -13.77 10.24
CA LEU A 352 -5.17 -15.09 10.16
C LEU A 352 -6.46 -15.08 10.97
N VAL A 353 -7.58 -15.21 10.27
CA VAL A 353 -8.91 -15.37 10.85
C VAL A 353 -9.16 -16.86 11.03
N TYR A 354 -9.33 -17.26 12.28
CA TYR A 354 -9.61 -18.64 12.65
C TYR A 354 -10.94 -18.72 13.40
N VAL A 355 -11.80 -19.65 12.98
CA VAL A 355 -13.01 -20.01 13.73
C VAL A 355 -12.85 -21.41 14.28
N SER A 356 -12.94 -21.55 15.60
CA SER A 356 -12.84 -22.85 16.26
C SER A 356 -14.06 -23.72 15.98
N SER A 357 -13.87 -25.04 16.15
CA SER A 357 -14.97 -25.99 16.04
C SER A 357 -15.86 -25.97 17.28
N SER A 358 -17.16 -26.17 17.06
CA SER A 358 -18.15 -26.35 18.11
C SER A 358 -17.84 -27.61 18.94
N PRO A 359 -17.95 -27.55 20.28
CA PRO A 359 -17.87 -28.75 21.12
C PRO A 359 -18.84 -29.85 20.69
N PHE A 360 -20.03 -29.48 20.19
CA PHE A 360 -21.02 -30.43 19.69
C PHE A 360 -20.57 -31.12 18.40
N ALA A 361 -19.88 -30.40 17.51
CA ALA A 361 -19.34 -30.98 16.29
C ALA A 361 -18.24 -32.01 16.61
N GLU A 362 -17.42 -31.77 17.62
CA GLU A 362 -16.43 -32.74 18.09
C GLU A 362 -17.10 -33.99 18.71
N LEU A 363 -18.17 -33.83 19.49
CA LEU A 363 -18.96 -34.98 20.00
C LEU A 363 -19.60 -35.79 18.86
N GLY A 364 -20.12 -35.13 17.83
CA GLY A 364 -20.65 -35.80 16.64
C GLY A 364 -19.62 -36.67 15.93
N LYS A 365 -18.35 -36.22 15.85
CA LYS A 365 -17.26 -37.04 15.31
C LYS A 365 -16.99 -38.28 16.18
N VAL A 366 -17.01 -38.15 17.50
CA VAL A 366 -16.86 -39.28 18.44
C VAL A 366 -17.94 -40.32 18.21
N LEU A 367 -19.20 -39.89 18.15
CA LEU A 367 -20.34 -40.77 17.92
C LEU A 367 -20.29 -41.43 16.53
N GLY A 368 -19.80 -40.71 15.51
CA GLY A 368 -19.56 -41.25 14.18
C GLY A 368 -18.48 -42.33 14.15
N VAL A 369 -17.38 -42.17 14.88
CA VAL A 369 -16.36 -43.23 15.03
C VAL A 369 -16.92 -44.42 15.81
N PHE A 370 -17.73 -44.18 16.85
CA PHE A 370 -18.35 -45.26 17.59
C PHE A 370 -19.33 -46.06 16.72
N SER A 371 -20.13 -45.40 15.88
CA SER A 371 -21.10 -46.09 15.01
C SER A 371 -20.41 -46.90 13.90
N THR A 372 -19.28 -46.45 13.36
CA THR A 372 -18.49 -47.24 12.39
C THR A 372 -17.87 -48.48 13.04
N VAL A 373 -17.44 -48.40 14.30
CA VAL A 373 -16.92 -49.55 15.06
C VAL A 373 -18.03 -50.49 15.54
N ALA A 374 -19.20 -49.97 15.90
CA ALA A 374 -20.32 -50.76 16.43
C ALA A 374 -21.19 -51.40 15.34
N SER A 375 -21.24 -50.83 14.12
CA SER A 375 -22.07 -51.34 13.03
C SER A 375 -21.78 -52.80 12.61
N PRO A 376 -20.52 -53.29 12.56
CA PRO A 376 -20.23 -54.69 12.25
C PRO A 376 -20.67 -55.64 13.37
N ILE A 377 -20.66 -55.18 14.63
CA ILE A 377 -21.07 -55.97 15.80
C ILE A 377 -22.59 -56.16 15.82
N ALA A 378 -23.35 -55.11 15.51
CA ALA A 378 -24.81 -55.19 15.38
C ALA A 378 -25.23 -56.07 14.19
N ALA A 379 -24.54 -55.96 13.06
CA ALA A 379 -24.77 -56.85 11.91
C ALA A 379 -24.42 -58.32 12.24
N GLY A 380 -23.30 -58.58 12.91
CA GLY A 380 -22.92 -59.93 13.36
C GLY A 380 -23.90 -60.53 14.38
N ALA A 381 -24.43 -59.73 15.31
CA ALA A 381 -25.44 -60.17 16.27
C ALA A 381 -26.76 -60.56 15.58
N SER A 382 -27.20 -59.81 14.56
CA SER A 382 -28.40 -60.16 13.78
C SER A 382 -28.25 -61.47 12.99
N ILE A 383 -27.05 -61.76 12.48
CA ILE A 383 -26.77 -63.03 11.77
C ILE A 383 -26.79 -64.21 12.75
N TYR A 384 -26.24 -64.02 13.96
CA TYR A 384 -26.24 -65.05 15.02
C TYR A 384 -27.66 -65.40 15.52
N THR A 385 -28.58 -64.43 15.59
CA THR A 385 -29.97 -64.68 15.98
C THR A 385 -30.82 -65.36 14.91
N VAL A 386 -30.41 -65.28 13.64
CA VAL A 386 -31.13 -65.91 12.50
C VAL A 386 -30.67 -67.34 12.24
N THR A 387 -29.47 -67.72 12.70
CA THR A 387 -28.87 -69.05 12.50
C THR A 387 -29.06 -70.01 13.68
N ARG A 388 -29.92 -69.68 14.65
CA ARG A 388 -30.16 -70.49 15.84
C ARG A 388 -31.56 -71.07 15.91
#